data_AF-D9S2H4-F1
#
_entry.id   AF-D9S2H4-F1
#
_cell.length_a   1.000
_cell.length_b   1.000
_cell.length_c   1.000
_cell.angle_alpha   90.00
_cell.angle_beta   90.00
_cell.angle_gamma   90.00
#
_symmetry.space_group_name_H-M   'P 1'
#
loop_
_entity.id
_entity.type
_entity.pdbx_description
1 polymer ?
#
loop_
_entity_poly.entity_id
_entity_poly.type
_entity_poly.pdbx_seq_one_letter_code
_entity_poly.pdbx_strand_id
1 'polypeptide(L)'
;MRVFAIYSPARSAKSFPVTVEIAGELKRRGYTVGLIKAGDDAGVEAGPFEAVSRASSESTAIYINSGFRLEELLRLYRQDYIILEGFERVAAPKILWVEGEENLIGSDDLVFAVTGRFRKAPSCFNGLPLVEAKDIKRLVDFVEEKVFEKLPDIEGGGCGLCGRDCYGMAADILKGRASRKDCKSSGKDLVEVKINGKKLDMVPFVRNMVASVVKGVLSPLKGFEEGEIEIKIRNPGEAGEF
;
A
#
# COMPACT_ATOMS: atom_id res chain seq x y z
N MET A 1 -1.37 8.78 -1.58
CA MET A 1 0.01 8.38 -1.20
C MET A 1 0.60 7.48 -2.27
N ARG A 2 1.91 7.56 -2.49
CA ARG A 2 2.72 6.70 -3.35
C ARG A 2 3.51 5.74 -2.45
N VAL A 3 3.56 4.47 -2.81
CA VAL A 3 4.21 3.43 -1.99
C VAL A 3 5.13 2.62 -2.87
N PHE A 4 6.36 2.40 -2.42
CA PHE A 4 7.32 1.53 -3.10
C PHE A 4 8.18 0.77 -2.09
N ALA A 5 8.70 -0.38 -2.49
CA ALA A 5 9.56 -1.20 -1.65
C ALA A 5 11.03 -1.14 -2.07
N ILE A 6 11.92 -1.32 -1.09
CA ILE A 6 13.32 -1.64 -1.30
C ILE A 6 13.53 -3.00 -0.64
N TYR A 7 13.99 -3.99 -1.39
CA TYR A 7 14.17 -5.36 -0.87
C TYR A 7 15.40 -6.04 -1.47
N SER A 8 15.83 -7.13 -0.85
CA SER A 8 16.97 -7.96 -1.28
C SER A 8 16.67 -9.41 -0.90
N PRO A 9 16.59 -10.36 -1.86
CA PRO A 9 16.31 -11.77 -1.57
C PRO A 9 17.33 -12.41 -0.59
N ALA A 10 18.60 -12.02 -0.70
CA ALA A 10 19.69 -12.57 0.11
C ALA A 10 19.84 -11.95 1.52
N ARG A 11 19.07 -10.90 1.85
CA ARG A 11 19.29 -10.10 3.07
C ARG A 11 18.04 -10.15 3.94
N SER A 12 18.06 -11.00 4.98
CA SER A 12 16.86 -11.29 5.77
C SER A 12 16.39 -10.15 6.70
N ALA A 13 17.25 -9.23 7.16
CA ALA A 13 16.81 -8.18 8.12
C ALA A 13 17.79 -7.00 8.31
N LYS A 14 18.58 -6.60 7.30
CA LYS A 14 19.52 -5.47 7.47
C LYS A 14 19.05 -4.26 6.69
N SER A 15 19.16 -3.08 7.31
CA SER A 15 18.71 -1.83 6.70
C SER A 15 19.41 -1.53 5.39
N PHE A 16 18.68 -0.99 4.41
CA PHE A 16 19.25 -0.56 3.15
C PHE A 16 19.81 0.85 3.33
N PRO A 17 21.13 1.07 3.17
CA PRO A 17 21.73 2.39 3.36
C PRO A 17 21.06 3.48 2.52
N VAL A 18 20.63 3.11 1.32
CA VAL A 18 20.02 4.01 0.34
C VAL A 18 18.63 4.54 0.77
N THR A 19 17.93 3.86 1.69
CA THR A 19 16.59 4.25 2.16
C THR A 19 16.59 5.68 2.72
N VAL A 20 17.57 5.98 3.60
CA VAL A 20 17.68 7.30 4.25
C VAL A 20 18.03 8.38 3.23
N GLU A 21 18.90 8.07 2.28
CA GLU A 21 19.35 9.01 1.25
C GLU A 21 18.22 9.35 0.25
N ILE A 22 17.45 8.34 -0.19
CA ILE A 22 16.25 8.53 -1.02
C ILE A 22 15.22 9.39 -0.26
N ALA A 23 14.96 9.10 1.01
CA ALA A 23 14.04 9.89 1.81
C ALA A 23 14.51 11.35 1.96
N GLY A 24 15.82 11.57 2.13
CA GLY A 24 16.41 12.90 2.20
C GLY A 24 16.31 13.68 0.89
N GLU A 25 16.52 13.03 -0.26
CA GLU A 25 16.35 13.64 -1.57
C GLU A 25 14.86 13.94 -1.88
N LEU A 26 13.93 13.01 -1.59
CA LEU A 26 12.49 13.27 -1.72
C LEU A 26 12.03 14.45 -0.87
N LYS A 27 12.52 14.57 0.37
CA LYS A 27 12.26 15.74 1.23
C LYS A 27 12.82 17.03 0.64
N ARG A 28 14.03 17.00 0.06
CA ARG A 28 14.61 18.16 -0.65
C ARG A 28 13.79 18.57 -1.88
N ARG A 29 13.07 17.63 -2.51
CA ARG A 29 12.12 17.88 -3.61
C ARG A 29 10.73 18.34 -3.14
N GLY A 30 10.51 18.50 -1.83
CA GLY A 30 9.28 19.03 -1.26
C GLY A 30 8.24 17.98 -0.86
N TYR A 31 8.59 16.69 -0.89
CA TYR A 31 7.69 15.62 -0.46
C TYR A 31 7.80 15.31 1.03
N THR A 32 6.68 14.93 1.64
CA THR A 32 6.67 14.26 2.93
C THR A 32 6.90 12.75 2.74
N VAL A 33 7.67 12.13 3.63
CA VAL A 33 8.12 10.73 3.47
C VAL A 33 7.93 9.95 4.77
N GLY A 34 7.24 8.82 4.67
CA GLY A 34 7.12 7.80 5.71
C GLY A 34 7.98 6.57 5.42
N LEU A 35 8.26 5.77 6.45
CA LEU A 35 9.00 4.52 6.37
C LEU A 35 8.23 3.44 7.13
N ILE A 36 8.06 2.27 6.51
CA ILE A 36 7.63 1.03 7.17
C ILE A 36 8.72 0.01 6.92
N LYS A 37 9.21 -0.62 7.99
CA LYS A 37 10.29 -1.60 7.92
C LYS A 37 9.79 -2.96 8.40
N ALA A 38 10.03 -3.99 7.61
CA ALA A 38 9.78 -5.36 8.01
C ALA A 38 10.83 -5.84 9.03
N GLY A 39 10.40 -6.63 10.01
CA GLY A 39 11.26 -7.23 11.03
C GLY A 39 10.46 -8.16 11.93
N ASP A 40 11.15 -9.08 12.58
CA ASP A 40 10.53 -10.09 13.47
C ASP A 40 10.28 -9.56 14.89
N ASP A 41 10.95 -8.47 15.28
CA ASP A 41 10.81 -7.81 16.57
C ASP A 41 10.82 -6.29 16.40
N ALA A 42 9.86 -5.61 17.02
CA ALA A 42 9.81 -4.15 17.08
C ALA A 42 10.82 -3.57 18.10
N GLY A 43 11.41 -4.41 18.96
CA GLY A 43 12.52 -4.07 19.86
C GLY A 43 12.10 -3.23 21.07
N VAL A 44 10.84 -3.32 21.51
CA VAL A 44 10.31 -2.53 22.63
C VAL A 44 9.68 -3.44 23.67
N GLU A 45 10.16 -3.36 24.91
CA GLU A 45 9.52 -4.00 26.05
C GLU A 45 8.23 -3.24 26.42
N ALA A 46 7.09 -3.80 26.05
CA ALA A 46 5.78 -3.25 26.38
C ALA A 46 5.15 -3.84 27.63
N GLY A 47 5.79 -4.83 28.26
CA GLY A 47 5.21 -5.55 29.38
C GLY A 47 3.88 -6.23 29.01
N PRO A 48 2.92 -6.36 29.96
CA PRO A 48 1.67 -7.07 29.73
C PRO A 48 0.60 -6.23 28.98
N PHE A 49 0.94 -5.04 28.49
CA PHE A 49 -0.02 -4.13 27.89
C PHE A 49 -0.20 -4.40 26.38
N GLU A 50 -1.45 -4.33 25.91
CA GLU A 50 -1.77 -4.48 24.48
C GLU A 50 -1.28 -3.28 23.64
N ALA A 51 -1.18 -2.10 24.25
CA ALA A 51 -0.61 -0.92 23.62
C ALA A 51 0.09 -0.03 24.65
N VAL A 52 1.21 0.58 24.26
CA VAL A 52 1.98 1.52 25.08
C VAL A 52 2.33 2.74 24.24
N SER A 53 2.08 3.94 24.76
CA SER A 53 2.45 5.20 24.10
C SER A 53 3.41 6.00 24.97
N ARG A 54 4.44 6.59 24.35
CA ARG A 54 5.33 7.59 24.95
C ARG A 54 5.22 8.87 24.14
N ALA A 55 4.80 9.96 24.76
CA ALA A 55 4.58 11.23 24.06
C ALA A 55 5.35 12.37 24.75
N SER A 56 5.84 13.30 23.93
CA SER A 56 6.42 14.60 24.31
C SER A 56 5.81 15.71 23.43
N SER A 57 6.21 16.97 23.65
CA SER A 57 5.77 18.09 22.79
C SER A 57 6.19 17.92 21.33
N GLU A 58 7.29 17.20 21.08
CA GLU A 58 7.91 17.10 19.75
C GLU A 58 7.64 15.76 19.05
N SER A 59 7.31 14.71 19.79
CA SER A 59 7.27 13.35 19.24
C SER A 59 6.38 12.41 20.04
N THR A 60 5.84 11.40 19.35
CA THR A 60 5.11 10.31 19.99
C THR A 60 5.58 8.99 19.41
N ALA A 61 5.87 8.04 20.29
CA ALA A 61 6.12 6.65 19.96
C ALA A 61 4.94 5.79 20.45
N ILE A 62 4.43 4.92 19.58
CA ILE A 62 3.34 3.99 19.89
C ILE A 62 3.86 2.58 19.66
N TYR A 63 3.64 1.71 20.63
CA TYR A 63 3.85 0.28 20.55
C TYR A 63 2.49 -0.42 20.65
N ILE A 64 2.28 -1.43 19.82
CA ILE A 64 1.07 -2.24 19.81
C ILE A 64 1.50 -3.71 19.81
N ASN A 65 1.07 -4.47 20.81
CA ASN A 65 1.37 -5.89 20.97
C ASN A 65 0.43 -6.75 20.09
N SER A 66 0.40 -6.45 18.79
CA SER A 66 -0.31 -7.25 17.79
C SER A 66 0.29 -7.00 16.40
N GLY A 67 0.24 -8.00 15.53
CA GLY A 67 0.73 -7.88 14.16
C GLY A 67 -0.30 -7.16 13.28
N PHE A 68 0.06 -5.98 12.75
CA PHE A 68 -0.74 -5.31 11.74
C PHE A 68 -0.37 -5.79 10.34
N ARG A 69 -1.39 -5.96 9.51
CA ARG A 69 -1.21 -6.09 8.07
C ARG A 69 -0.73 -4.76 7.50
N LEU A 70 -0.06 -4.81 6.34
CA LEU A 70 0.49 -3.60 5.71
C LEU A 70 -0.59 -2.54 5.48
N GLU A 71 -1.79 -2.95 5.05
CA GLU A 71 -2.92 -2.07 4.77
C GLU A 71 -3.42 -1.36 6.03
N GLU A 72 -3.29 -1.98 7.20
CA GLU A 72 -3.63 -1.38 8.49
C GLU A 72 -2.58 -0.36 8.91
N LEU A 73 -1.29 -0.70 8.77
CA LEU A 73 -0.18 0.23 9.02
C LEU A 73 -0.28 1.48 8.15
N LEU A 74 -0.54 1.31 6.85
CA LEU A 74 -0.63 2.42 5.89
C LEU A 74 -1.71 3.45 6.25
N ARG A 75 -2.75 3.08 7.00
CA ARG A 75 -3.79 4.02 7.46
C ARG A 75 -3.27 5.03 8.48
N LEU A 76 -2.15 4.74 9.14
CA LEU A 76 -1.50 5.62 10.11
C LEU A 76 -0.66 6.71 9.41
N TYR A 77 -0.38 6.56 8.11
CA TYR A 77 0.48 7.46 7.37
C TYR A 77 -0.33 8.49 6.57
N ARG A 78 0.23 9.70 6.46
CA ARG A 78 -0.33 10.84 5.70
C ARG A 78 0.65 11.41 4.66
N GLN A 79 1.82 10.78 4.54
CA GLN A 79 2.92 11.25 3.72
C GLN A 79 2.69 11.00 2.23
N ASP A 80 3.35 11.82 1.39
CA ASP A 80 3.27 11.72 -0.06
C ASP A 80 3.87 10.40 -0.55
N TYR A 81 5.03 10.04 -0.01
CA TYR A 81 5.70 8.75 -0.23
C TYR A 81 5.79 7.93 1.04
N ILE A 82 5.63 6.62 0.91
CA ILE A 82 5.94 5.64 1.96
C ILE A 82 6.92 4.62 1.38
N ILE A 83 8.08 4.53 2.01
CA ILE A 83 9.11 3.55 1.66
C ILE A 83 8.86 2.29 2.48
N LEU A 84 8.77 1.14 1.82
CA LEU A 84 8.71 -0.17 2.46
C LEU A 84 10.10 -0.79 2.44
N GLU A 85 10.74 -0.94 3.59
CA GLU A 85 12.01 -1.65 3.70
C GLU A 85 11.72 -3.13 3.97
N GLY A 86 12.02 -3.99 2.98
CA GLY A 86 11.62 -5.38 2.94
C GLY A 86 10.35 -5.58 2.10
N PHE A 87 9.38 -6.34 2.63
CA PHE A 87 8.10 -6.60 1.98
C PHE A 87 8.21 -7.21 0.56
N GLU A 88 8.99 -8.29 0.41
CA GLU A 88 9.23 -8.94 -0.89
C GLU A 88 7.95 -9.26 -1.67
N ARG A 89 6.86 -9.63 -1.00
CA ARG A 89 5.60 -10.06 -1.65
C ARG A 89 4.54 -8.97 -1.83
N VAL A 90 4.87 -7.69 -1.65
CA VAL A 90 3.90 -6.59 -1.81
C VAL A 90 3.57 -6.29 -3.27
N ALA A 91 2.32 -5.91 -3.57
CA ALA A 91 1.89 -5.42 -4.87
C ALA A 91 2.16 -3.90 -5.04
N ALA A 92 3.43 -3.51 -4.93
CA ALA A 92 3.89 -2.13 -5.12
C ALA A 92 5.20 -2.10 -5.94
N PRO A 93 5.50 -1.00 -6.66
CA PRO A 93 6.78 -0.82 -7.34
C PRO A 93 7.98 -1.05 -6.41
N LYS A 94 9.06 -1.64 -6.93
CA LYS A 94 10.21 -2.08 -6.13
C LYS A 94 11.54 -1.63 -6.71
N ILE A 95 12.45 -1.31 -5.81
CA ILE A 95 13.88 -1.21 -6.07
C ILE A 95 14.53 -2.47 -5.50
N LEU A 96 15.27 -3.18 -6.33
CA LEU A 96 16.02 -4.35 -5.91
C LEU A 96 17.41 -3.92 -5.42
N TRP A 97 17.74 -4.24 -4.17
CA TRP A 97 19.06 -4.06 -3.60
C TRP A 97 19.90 -5.33 -3.82
N VAL A 98 21.14 -5.17 -4.29
CA VAL A 98 22.07 -6.26 -4.59
C VAL A 98 23.44 -6.00 -3.97
N GLU A 99 24.05 -7.01 -3.39
CA GLU A 99 25.44 -6.96 -2.92
C GLU A 99 26.28 -8.01 -3.66
N GLY A 100 27.39 -7.60 -4.27
CA GLY A 100 28.30 -8.52 -4.96
C GLY A 100 27.77 -9.06 -6.29
N GLU A 101 28.09 -10.32 -6.60
CA GLU A 101 27.74 -11.03 -7.84
C GLU A 101 26.63 -12.07 -7.56
N GLU A 102 25.56 -11.65 -6.89
CA GLU A 102 24.42 -12.54 -6.64
C GLU A 102 23.71 -12.89 -7.96
N ASN A 103 23.57 -14.19 -8.23
CA ASN A 103 22.69 -14.69 -9.29
C ASN A 103 21.25 -14.47 -8.85
N LEU A 104 20.67 -13.32 -9.19
CA LEU A 104 19.26 -13.06 -8.95
C LEU A 104 18.46 -13.90 -9.97
N ILE A 105 17.94 -15.03 -9.50
CA ILE A 105 17.01 -15.87 -10.24
C ILE A 105 15.60 -15.36 -9.93
N GLY A 106 14.89 -14.92 -10.97
CA GLY A 106 13.53 -14.39 -10.88
C GLY A 106 13.49 -12.87 -10.83
N SER A 107 13.11 -12.24 -11.95
CA SER A 107 12.75 -10.82 -11.95
C SER A 107 11.31 -10.69 -11.48
N ASP A 108 11.11 -10.21 -10.26
CA ASP A 108 9.80 -9.71 -9.86
C ASP A 108 9.40 -8.58 -10.83
N ASP A 109 8.25 -8.74 -11.49
CA ASP A 109 7.74 -7.81 -12.50
C ASP A 109 7.48 -6.40 -11.97
N LEU A 110 7.51 -6.23 -10.65
CA LEU A 110 7.38 -4.94 -9.98
C LEU A 110 8.70 -4.22 -9.74
N VAL A 111 9.84 -4.85 -10.05
CA VAL A 111 11.16 -4.21 -9.96
C VAL A 111 11.34 -3.27 -11.14
N PHE A 112 11.54 -1.98 -10.87
CA PHE A 112 11.78 -0.97 -11.90
C PHE A 112 13.22 -0.45 -11.93
N ALA A 113 14.00 -0.69 -10.88
CA ALA A 113 15.41 -0.31 -10.80
C ALA A 113 16.18 -1.28 -9.91
N VAL A 114 17.47 -1.44 -10.21
CA VAL A 114 18.41 -2.22 -9.41
C VAL A 114 19.46 -1.26 -8.84
N THR A 115 19.72 -1.36 -7.55
CA THR A 115 20.77 -0.60 -6.87
C THR A 115 21.54 -1.48 -5.91
N GLY A 116 22.68 -1.04 -5.42
CA GLY A 116 23.51 -1.90 -4.59
C GLY A 116 24.97 -1.53 -4.51
N ARG A 117 25.74 -2.46 -3.94
CA ARG A 117 27.20 -2.40 -3.85
C ARG A 117 27.80 -3.47 -4.75
N PHE A 118 28.43 -3.03 -5.83
CA PHE A 118 29.05 -3.90 -6.82
C PHE A 118 30.57 -3.73 -6.79
N ARG A 119 31.33 -4.81 -6.97
CA ARG A 119 32.78 -4.71 -7.25
C ARG A 119 33.04 -4.15 -8.65
N LYS A 120 32.21 -4.56 -9.61
CA LYS A 120 32.14 -4.01 -10.96
C LYS A 120 30.67 -3.94 -11.35
N ALA A 121 30.16 -2.73 -11.55
CA ALA A 121 28.76 -2.53 -11.92
C ALA A 121 28.53 -3.02 -13.36
N PRO A 122 27.58 -3.94 -13.62
CA PRO A 122 27.15 -4.23 -14.98
C PRO A 122 26.34 -3.05 -15.55
N SER A 123 26.34 -2.88 -16.88
CA SER A 123 25.58 -1.79 -17.53
C SER A 123 24.07 -1.94 -17.40
N CYS A 124 23.58 -3.18 -17.25
CA CYS A 124 22.19 -3.52 -16.99
C CYS A 124 22.11 -4.83 -16.23
N PHE A 125 21.03 -5.02 -15.47
CA PHE A 125 20.76 -6.27 -14.77
C PHE A 125 19.44 -6.86 -15.28
N ASN A 126 19.48 -7.93 -16.06
CA ASN A 126 18.28 -8.54 -16.69
C ASN A 126 17.38 -7.53 -17.44
N GLY A 127 17.97 -6.55 -18.12
CA GLY A 127 17.24 -5.50 -18.84
C GLY A 127 16.67 -4.37 -17.96
N LEU A 128 16.86 -4.44 -16.63
CA LEU A 128 16.50 -3.39 -15.70
C LEU A 128 17.62 -2.35 -15.58
N PRO A 129 17.28 -1.06 -15.36
CA PRO A 129 18.27 -0.01 -15.15
C PRO A 129 19.00 -0.26 -13.83
N LEU A 130 20.33 -0.33 -13.91
CA LEU A 130 21.20 -0.37 -12.74
C LEU A 130 21.65 1.05 -12.39
N VAL A 131 21.40 1.45 -11.15
CA VAL A 131 21.77 2.77 -10.62
C VAL A 131 22.65 2.57 -9.40
N GLU A 132 23.87 3.11 -9.46
CA GLU A 132 24.80 3.04 -8.32
C GLU A 132 24.18 3.66 -7.07
N ALA A 133 24.42 3.06 -5.90
CA ALA A 133 23.84 3.54 -4.64
C ALA A 133 24.24 4.99 -4.29
N LYS A 134 25.32 5.53 -4.90
CA LYS A 134 25.75 6.92 -4.74
C LYS A 134 24.96 7.91 -5.61
N ASP A 135 24.28 7.45 -6.66
CA ASP A 135 23.53 8.28 -7.59
C ASP A 135 22.07 8.42 -7.14
N ILE A 136 21.91 9.03 -5.96
CA ILE A 136 20.62 9.17 -5.28
C ILE A 136 19.63 10.00 -6.10
N LYS A 137 20.11 11.05 -6.78
CA LYS A 137 19.24 11.90 -7.60
C LYS A 137 18.57 11.07 -8.69
N ARG A 138 19.35 10.26 -9.40
CA ARG A 138 18.82 9.38 -10.45
C ARG A 138 17.89 8.31 -9.90
N LEU A 139 18.17 7.74 -8.73
CA LEU A 139 17.23 6.83 -8.07
C LEU A 139 15.89 7.51 -7.77
N VAL A 140 15.92 8.75 -7.27
CA VAL A 140 14.69 9.50 -6.99
C VAL A 140 13.97 9.91 -8.27
N ASP A 141 14.69 10.21 -9.36
CA ASP A 141 14.08 10.45 -10.68
C ASP A 141 13.25 9.23 -11.12
N PHE A 142 13.81 8.01 -10.98
CA PHE A 142 13.07 6.78 -11.25
C PHE A 142 11.89 6.57 -10.29
N VAL A 143 12.04 6.91 -9.01
CA VAL A 143 10.94 6.83 -8.03
C VAL A 143 9.78 7.73 -8.44
N GLU A 144 10.06 8.98 -8.82
CA GLU A 144 9.02 9.91 -9.26
C GLU A 144 8.36 9.48 -10.57
N GLU A 145 9.13 8.89 -11.49
CA GLU A 145 8.63 8.41 -12.78
C GLU A 145 7.76 7.14 -12.62
N LYS A 146 8.23 6.16 -11.84
CA LYS A 146 7.67 4.80 -11.81
C LYS A 146 6.68 4.56 -10.68
N VAL A 147 6.78 5.28 -9.56
CA VAL A 147 5.91 5.03 -8.41
C VAL A 147 4.59 5.78 -8.56
N PHE A 148 3.56 5.03 -8.91
CA PHE A 148 2.19 5.53 -9.02
C PHE A 148 1.45 5.52 -7.65
N GLU A 149 0.28 6.16 -7.61
CA GLU A 149 -0.58 6.13 -6.43
C GLU A 149 -1.02 4.70 -6.10
N LYS A 150 -0.82 4.26 -4.85
CA LYS A 150 -1.01 2.85 -4.46
C LYS A 150 -2.38 2.31 -4.92
N LEU A 151 -2.35 1.09 -5.45
CA LEU A 151 -3.56 0.31 -5.74
C LEU A 151 -4.21 -0.17 -4.43
N PRO A 152 -5.53 -0.44 -4.43
CA PRO A 152 -6.26 -0.81 -3.21
C PRO A 152 -5.69 -2.01 -2.46
N ASP A 153 -5.08 -2.96 -3.19
CA ASP A 153 -4.38 -4.13 -2.63
C ASP A 153 -5.23 -4.89 -1.59
N ILE A 154 -6.48 -5.14 -1.98
CA ILE A 154 -7.49 -5.79 -1.15
C ILE A 154 -7.09 -7.26 -0.95
N GLU A 155 -7.28 -7.78 0.26
CA GLU A 155 -7.02 -9.19 0.57
C GLU A 155 -7.65 -10.14 -0.44
N GLY A 156 -6.92 -11.20 -0.80
CA GLY A 156 -7.35 -12.18 -1.80
C GLY A 156 -6.97 -11.84 -3.24
N GLY A 157 -5.97 -10.97 -3.46
CA GLY A 157 -5.47 -10.64 -4.80
C GLY A 157 -6.14 -9.41 -5.42
N GLY A 158 -6.78 -8.54 -4.65
CA GLY A 158 -7.47 -7.36 -5.18
C GLY A 158 -8.93 -7.60 -5.55
N CYS A 159 -9.62 -6.54 -5.99
CA CYS A 159 -11.06 -6.60 -6.24
C CYS A 159 -11.49 -7.27 -7.55
N GLY A 160 -10.57 -7.50 -8.50
CA GLY A 160 -10.88 -8.09 -9.81
C GLY A 160 -11.66 -7.19 -10.79
N LEU A 161 -12.13 -5.99 -10.39
CA LEU A 161 -12.99 -5.13 -11.23
C LEU A 161 -12.35 -4.69 -12.55
N CYS A 162 -11.02 -4.63 -12.60
CA CYS A 162 -10.25 -4.29 -13.81
C CYS A 162 -9.76 -5.54 -14.58
N GLY A 163 -10.25 -6.73 -14.23
CA GLY A 163 -9.87 -7.99 -14.86
C GLY A 163 -8.49 -8.53 -14.44
N ARG A 164 -7.89 -7.96 -13.40
CA ARG A 164 -6.55 -8.31 -12.89
C ARG A 164 -6.55 -8.32 -11.36
N ASP A 165 -5.58 -9.03 -10.80
CA ASP A 165 -5.18 -8.82 -9.41
C ASP A 165 -4.38 -7.51 -9.25
N CYS A 166 -4.18 -7.05 -8.02
CA CYS A 166 -3.43 -5.81 -7.78
C CYS A 166 -1.95 -5.92 -8.18
N TYR A 167 -1.36 -7.12 -8.09
CA TYR A 167 0.00 -7.39 -8.54
C TYR A 167 0.13 -7.25 -10.07
N GLY A 168 -0.70 -7.95 -10.83
CA GLY A 168 -0.70 -7.90 -12.30
C GLY A 168 -1.06 -6.52 -12.84
N MET A 169 -1.99 -5.82 -12.17
CA MET A 169 -2.27 -4.42 -12.49
C MET A 169 -1.06 -3.51 -12.25
N ALA A 170 -0.34 -3.67 -11.12
CA ALA A 170 0.86 -2.91 -10.84
C ALA A 170 1.96 -3.17 -11.89
N ALA A 171 2.14 -4.43 -12.29
CA ALA A 171 3.11 -4.83 -13.31
C ALA A 171 2.78 -4.21 -14.67
N ASP A 172 1.49 -4.21 -15.07
CA ASP A 172 1.06 -3.57 -16.31
C ASP A 172 1.27 -2.05 -16.30
N ILE A 173 1.07 -1.40 -15.16
CA ILE A 173 1.35 0.04 -15.03
C ILE A 173 2.85 0.32 -15.20
N LEU A 174 3.73 -0.45 -14.54
CA LEU A 174 5.18 -0.27 -14.67
C LEU A 174 5.69 -0.53 -16.08
N LYS A 175 5.12 -1.51 -16.77
CA LYS A 175 5.44 -1.85 -18.16
C LYS A 175 4.78 -0.91 -19.18
N GLY A 176 4.02 0.09 -18.74
CA GLY A 176 3.32 1.04 -19.61
C GLY A 176 2.15 0.44 -20.41
N ARG A 177 1.69 -0.77 -20.04
CA ARG A 177 0.54 -1.46 -20.65
C ARG A 177 -0.80 -1.02 -20.06
N ALA A 178 -0.77 -0.37 -18.90
CA ALA A 178 -1.92 0.23 -18.23
C ALA A 178 -1.50 1.51 -17.50
N SER A 179 -2.47 2.22 -16.95
CA SER A 179 -2.29 3.38 -16.08
C SER A 179 -3.08 3.21 -14.79
N ARG A 180 -2.78 4.04 -13.78
CA ARG A 180 -3.55 4.03 -12.52
C ARG A 180 -5.05 4.29 -12.72
N LYS A 181 -5.43 4.99 -13.80
CA LYS A 181 -6.82 5.32 -14.15
C LYS A 181 -7.62 4.09 -14.60
N ASP A 182 -6.96 3.04 -15.08
CA ASP A 182 -7.61 1.81 -15.53
C ASP A 182 -8.09 0.93 -14.34
N CYS A 183 -7.66 1.26 -13.11
CA CYS A 183 -8.17 0.62 -11.91
C CYS A 183 -9.55 1.18 -11.54
N LYS A 184 -10.59 0.37 -11.75
CA LYS A 184 -11.99 0.74 -11.50
C LYS A 184 -12.36 0.88 -10.02
N SER A 185 -11.52 0.40 -9.12
CA SER A 185 -11.74 0.53 -7.67
C SER A 185 -11.54 1.95 -7.13
N SER A 186 -11.11 2.89 -7.98
CA SER A 186 -11.10 4.32 -7.64
C SER A 186 -12.50 4.94 -7.54
N GLY A 187 -13.56 4.17 -7.81
CA GLY A 187 -14.95 4.56 -7.59
C GLY A 187 -15.28 4.66 -6.10
N LYS A 188 -15.53 5.89 -5.65
CA LYS A 188 -15.77 6.35 -4.28
C LYS A 188 -17.12 5.91 -3.69
N ASP A 189 -17.62 4.71 -3.96
CA ASP A 189 -18.85 4.25 -3.30
C ASP A 189 -18.51 3.79 -1.88
N LEU A 190 -18.47 4.76 -0.96
CA LEU A 190 -18.35 4.55 0.47
C LEU A 190 -19.64 3.91 1.00
N VAL A 191 -19.75 2.58 0.89
CA VAL A 191 -20.87 1.86 1.50
C VAL A 191 -20.59 1.64 2.98
N GLU A 192 -21.41 2.25 3.81
CA GLU A 192 -21.49 1.99 5.24
C GLU A 192 -22.83 1.31 5.56
N VAL A 193 -22.78 0.14 6.18
CA VAL A 193 -23.95 -0.56 6.70
C VAL A 193 -23.85 -0.58 8.22
N LYS A 194 -24.94 -0.27 8.91
CA LYS A 194 -25.05 -0.32 10.37
C LYS A 194 -26.17 -1.27 10.80
N ILE A 195 -25.92 -2.07 11.82
CA ILE A 195 -26.92 -2.88 12.53
C ILE A 195 -26.98 -2.37 13.97
N ASN A 196 -28.15 -1.87 14.40
CA ASN A 196 -28.34 -1.26 15.72
C ASN A 196 -27.30 -0.17 16.05
N GLY A 197 -26.99 0.67 15.06
CA GLY A 197 -25.98 1.74 15.17
C GLY A 197 -24.52 1.27 15.09
N LYS A 198 -24.24 -0.03 15.17
CA LYS A 198 -22.88 -0.59 15.02
C LYS A 198 -22.56 -0.81 13.55
N LYS A 199 -21.41 -0.31 13.11
CA LYS A 199 -20.91 -0.52 11.75
C LYS A 199 -20.66 -2.01 11.50
N LEU A 200 -21.17 -2.52 10.39
CA LEU A 200 -20.89 -3.86 9.90
C LEU A 200 -19.65 -3.80 9.00
N ASP A 201 -18.59 -4.48 9.43
CA ASP A 201 -17.41 -4.62 8.58
C ASP A 201 -17.72 -5.52 7.39
N MET A 202 -17.32 -5.03 6.22
CA MET A 202 -17.59 -5.69 4.95
C MET A 202 -16.32 -5.66 4.11
N VAL A 203 -16.03 -6.79 3.48
CA VAL A 203 -15.02 -6.87 2.42
C VAL A 203 -15.49 -6.08 1.18
N PRO A 204 -14.58 -5.60 0.32
CA PRO A 204 -14.93 -4.74 -0.81
C PRO A 204 -15.92 -5.35 -1.81
N PHE A 205 -15.85 -6.66 -2.04
CA PHE A 205 -16.83 -7.36 -2.87
C PHE A 205 -18.27 -7.17 -2.36
N VAL A 206 -18.48 -7.36 -1.04
CA VAL A 206 -19.79 -7.20 -0.40
C VAL A 206 -20.24 -5.73 -0.46
N ARG A 207 -19.33 -4.77 -0.21
CA ARG A 207 -19.66 -3.34 -0.35
C ARG A 207 -20.15 -3.00 -1.75
N ASN A 208 -19.44 -3.45 -2.78
CA ASN A 208 -19.82 -3.20 -4.18
C ASN A 208 -21.13 -3.89 -4.56
N MET A 209 -21.35 -5.11 -4.07
CA MET A 209 -22.62 -5.82 -4.26
C MET A 209 -23.77 -5.01 -3.67
N VAL A 210 -23.63 -4.55 -2.41
CA VAL A 210 -24.64 -3.72 -1.75
C VAL A 210 -24.88 -2.43 -2.52
N ALA A 211 -23.83 -1.70 -2.92
CA ALA A 211 -23.95 -0.48 -3.73
C ALA A 211 -24.72 -0.73 -5.03
N SER A 212 -24.35 -1.80 -5.75
CA SER A 212 -24.94 -2.14 -7.05
C SER A 212 -26.40 -2.53 -6.93
N VAL A 213 -26.75 -3.32 -5.90
CA VAL A 213 -28.14 -3.69 -5.62
C VAL A 213 -28.96 -2.46 -5.28
N VAL A 214 -28.48 -1.62 -4.35
CA VAL A 214 -29.18 -0.40 -3.94
C VAL A 214 -29.40 0.54 -5.12
N LYS A 215 -28.36 0.87 -5.89
CA LYS A 215 -28.48 1.75 -7.07
C LYS A 215 -29.34 1.12 -8.17
N GLY A 216 -29.22 -0.19 -8.39
CA GLY A 216 -30.03 -0.92 -9.37
C GLY A 216 -31.53 -0.90 -9.05
N VAL A 217 -31.90 -0.92 -7.77
CA VAL A 217 -33.29 -0.80 -7.31
C VAL A 217 -33.78 0.65 -7.38
N LEU A 218 -32.96 1.62 -7.00
CA LEU A 218 -33.40 3.02 -6.85
C LEU A 218 -33.35 3.84 -8.14
N SER A 219 -32.36 3.61 -9.01
CA SER A 219 -32.17 4.44 -10.23
C SER A 219 -33.36 4.47 -11.21
N PRO A 220 -34.21 3.44 -11.34
CA PRO A 220 -35.39 3.50 -12.20
C PRO A 220 -36.58 4.24 -11.57
N LEU A 221 -36.52 4.58 -10.27
CA LEU A 221 -37.65 5.16 -9.56
C LEU A 221 -37.83 6.64 -9.91
N LYS A 222 -39.11 7.05 -10.06
CA LYS A 222 -39.45 8.45 -10.30
C LYS A 222 -39.02 9.31 -9.11
N GLY A 223 -38.19 10.32 -9.37
CA GLY A 223 -37.65 11.22 -8.35
C GLY A 223 -36.30 10.80 -7.78
N PHE A 224 -35.65 9.77 -8.35
CA PHE A 224 -34.24 9.50 -8.04
C PHE A 224 -33.34 10.63 -8.53
N GLU A 225 -32.41 11.05 -7.66
CA GLU A 225 -31.33 11.98 -7.98
C GLU A 225 -30.00 11.39 -7.51
N GLU A 226 -28.92 11.71 -8.21
CA GLU A 226 -27.57 11.32 -7.80
C GLU A 226 -27.19 12.04 -6.49
N GLY A 227 -26.74 11.29 -5.48
CA GLY A 227 -26.43 11.85 -4.17
C GLY A 227 -26.17 10.79 -3.10
N GLU A 228 -26.19 11.23 -1.84
CA GLU A 228 -26.13 10.32 -0.69
C GLU A 228 -27.45 9.55 -0.56
N ILE A 229 -27.35 8.22 -0.45
CA ILE A 229 -28.51 7.34 -0.31
C ILE A 229 -28.53 6.78 1.12
N GLU A 230 -29.56 7.12 1.89
CA GLU A 230 -29.81 6.53 3.22
C GLU A 230 -31.00 5.57 3.17
N ILE A 231 -30.78 4.31 3.56
CA ILE A 231 -31.83 3.29 3.68
C ILE A 231 -32.00 2.92 5.15
N LYS A 232 -33.21 3.09 5.69
CA LYS A 232 -33.59 2.70 7.06
C LYS A 232 -34.62 1.57 7.01
N ILE A 233 -34.23 0.38 7.45
CA ILE A 233 -35.12 -0.77 7.59
C ILE A 233 -35.43 -0.96 9.08
N ARG A 234 -36.71 -1.04 9.44
CA ARG A 234 -37.16 -1.38 10.80
C ARG A 234 -37.76 -2.77 10.77
N ASN A 235 -37.19 -3.70 11.54
CA ASN A 235 -37.81 -4.99 11.74
C ASN A 235 -38.97 -4.84 12.75
N PRO A 236 -40.18 -5.34 12.46
CA PRO A 236 -41.32 -5.26 13.38
C PRO A 236 -41.19 -6.10 14.68
N GLY A 237 -40.04 -6.71 14.94
CA GLY A 237 -39.86 -7.81 15.91
C GLY A 237 -39.46 -7.43 17.33
N GLU A 238 -39.65 -6.19 17.77
CA GLU A 238 -39.50 -5.78 19.18
C GLU A 238 -40.70 -4.90 19.62
N ALA A 239 -41.90 -5.38 19.33
CA ALA A 239 -43.11 -4.94 20.02
C ALA A 239 -43.65 -6.12 20.85
N GLY A 240 -43.43 -6.05 22.18
CA GLY A 240 -43.87 -7.01 23.19
C GLY A 240 -42.67 -7.49 24.03
N GLU A 241 -42.58 -7.29 25.35
CA GLU A 241 -43.61 -7.07 26.38
C GLU A 241 -43.12 -6.04 27.41
N PHE A 242 -44.07 -5.22 27.90
CA PHE A 242 -43.95 -4.44 29.13
C PHE A 242 -44.24 -5.33 30.34
#